data_AF-A0A432F676-F1
#
_entry.id   AF-A0A432F676-F1
#
_cell.length_a   1.000
_cell.length_b   1.000
_cell.length_c   1.000
_cell.angle_alpha   90.00
_cell.angle_beta   90.00
_cell.angle_gamma   90.00
#
_symmetry.space_group_name_H-M   'P 1'
#
loop_
_entity.id
_entity.type
_entity.pdbx_description
1 polymer ?
#
loop_
_entity_poly.entity_id
_entity_poly.type
_entity_poly.pdbx_seq_one_letter_code
_entity_poly.pdbx_strand_id
1 'polypeptide(L)'
;MGNKRHIKKGDTVYILSGNERGRSGKVIDVLTGSERVVVEGLNMVKKHIRKNQDQPQGEIAEREGTIHWSNVMGEDRYLRNRTVEEAVTTEEAVEKAESEE
;
A
#
# COMPACT_ATOMS: atom_id res chain seq x y z
N MET A 1 21.79 10.11 -10.46
CA MET A 1 21.56 8.73 -10.01
C MET A 1 20.07 8.49 -9.97
N GLY A 2 19.57 7.39 -10.54
CA GLY A 2 18.16 7.04 -10.46
C GLY A 2 17.89 6.20 -9.21
N ASN A 3 16.88 6.56 -8.43
CA ASN A 3 16.50 5.77 -7.25
C ASN A 3 16.01 4.40 -7.71
N LYS A 4 16.66 3.33 -7.20
CA LYS A 4 16.33 1.94 -7.51
C LYS A 4 14.93 1.66 -6.97
N ARG A 5 13.95 1.49 -7.86
CA ARG A 5 12.55 1.26 -7.46
C ARG A 5 12.30 -0.22 -7.21
N HIS A 6 11.62 -0.50 -6.11
CA HIS A 6 11.18 -1.85 -5.75
C HIS A 6 9.78 -2.19 -6.28
N ILE A 7 9.08 -1.23 -6.90
CA ILE A 7 7.65 -1.31 -7.24
C ILE A 7 7.43 -0.76 -8.65
N LYS A 8 6.57 -1.42 -9.42
CA LYS A 8 6.15 -1.06 -10.77
C LYS A 8 4.64 -0.78 -10.84
N LYS A 9 4.23 -0.14 -11.93
CA LYS A 9 2.80 0.05 -12.24
C LYS A 9 2.14 -1.30 -12.47
N GLY A 10 0.99 -1.52 -11.83
CA GLY A 10 0.23 -2.77 -11.89
C GLY A 10 0.56 -3.77 -10.78
N ASP A 11 1.59 -3.53 -9.98
CA ASP A 11 1.91 -4.39 -8.83
C ASP A 11 0.87 -4.23 -7.71
N THR A 12 0.60 -5.31 -6.98
CA THR A 12 -0.17 -5.25 -5.73
C THR A 12 0.77 -4.97 -4.56
N VAL A 13 0.44 -3.94 -3.79
CA VAL A 13 1.24 -3.49 -2.66
C VAL A 13 0.41 -3.45 -1.38
N TYR A 14 1.09 -3.63 -0.27
CA TYR A 14 0.57 -3.52 1.09
C TYR A 14 1.14 -2.28 1.77
N ILE A 15 0.30 -1.53 2.49
CA ILE A 15 0.72 -0.33 3.21
C ILE A 15 1.27 -0.69 4.59
N LEU A 16 2.53 -0.33 4.81
CA LEU A 16 3.24 -0.56 6.07
C LEU A 16 2.90 0.50 7.12
N SER A 17 2.72 1.76 6.72
CA SER A 17 2.63 2.89 7.65
C SER A 17 1.75 4.03 7.11
N GLY A 18 1.22 4.83 8.03
CA GLY A 18 0.31 5.96 7.73
C GLY A 18 -1.16 5.65 8.01
N ASN A 19 -2.05 6.55 7.60
CA ASN A 19 -3.51 6.47 7.85
C ASN A 19 -4.17 5.24 7.21
N GLU A 20 -3.50 4.65 6.22
CA GLU A 20 -4.03 3.55 5.43
C GLU A 20 -3.27 2.24 5.67
N ARG A 21 -2.51 2.18 6.78
CA ARG A 21 -1.80 0.97 7.22
C ARG A 21 -2.76 -0.22 7.29
N GLY A 22 -2.29 -1.36 6.81
CA GLY A 22 -3.07 -2.61 6.86
C GLY A 22 -3.86 -2.92 5.59
N ARG A 23 -3.95 -1.97 4.65
CA ARG A 23 -4.67 -2.15 3.41
C ARG A 23 -3.73 -2.55 2.28
N SER A 24 -4.22 -3.40 1.39
CA SER A 24 -3.58 -3.69 0.11
C SER A 24 -4.31 -3.01 -1.03
N GLY A 25 -3.61 -2.78 -2.13
CA GLY A 25 -4.17 -2.19 -3.33
C GLY A 25 -3.22 -2.25 -4.51
N LYS A 26 -3.77 -2.00 -5.70
CA LYS A 26 -3.02 -2.03 -6.96
C LYS A 26 -2.41 -0.67 -7.27
N VAL A 27 -1.16 -0.66 -7.74
CA VAL A 27 -0.49 0.57 -8.16
C VAL A 27 -1.01 1.03 -9.52
N ILE A 28 -1.69 2.17 -9.54
CA ILE A 28 -2.20 2.81 -10.76
C ILE A 28 -1.06 3.54 -11.48
N ASP A 29 -0.24 4.27 -10.72
CA ASP A 29 0.83 5.05 -11.29
C ASP A 29 2.01 5.24 -10.34
N VAL A 30 3.19 5.49 -10.91
CA VAL A 30 4.44 5.67 -10.17
C VAL A 30 5.05 7.01 -10.56
N LEU A 31 4.94 7.98 -9.65
CA LEU A 31 5.48 9.32 -9.78
C LEU A 31 6.97 9.33 -9.44
N THR A 32 7.76 9.19 -10.49
CA THR A 32 9.21 8.98 -10.44
C THR A 32 9.99 10.14 -9.85
N GLY A 33 9.59 11.37 -10.16
CA GLY A 33 10.28 12.58 -9.74
C GLY A 33 10.05 12.94 -8.28
N SER A 34 8.94 12.48 -7.70
CA SER A 34 8.58 12.77 -6.31
C SER A 34 8.68 11.55 -5.40
N GLU A 35 9.08 10.39 -5.95
CA GLU A 35 9.19 9.13 -5.22
C GLU A 35 7.86 8.67 -4.59
N ARG A 36 6.76 8.85 -5.33
CA ARG A 36 5.42 8.53 -4.85
C ARG A 36 4.75 7.53 -5.76
N VAL A 37 3.79 6.81 -5.21
CA VAL A 37 2.92 5.86 -5.91
C VAL A 37 1.47 6.25 -5.69
N VAL A 38 0.64 6.05 -6.70
CA VAL A 38 -0.82 6.16 -6.58
C VAL A 38 -1.36 4.74 -6.49
N VAL A 39 -2.08 4.46 -5.42
CA VAL A 39 -2.66 3.13 -5.16
C VAL A 39 -4.17 3.23 -5.21
N GLU A 40 -4.80 2.29 -5.89
CA GLU A 40 -6.24 2.24 -6.12
C GLU A 40 -7.04 2.22 -4.81
N GLY A 41 -8.03 3.11 -4.72
CA GLY A 41 -8.93 3.18 -3.56
C GLY A 41 -8.28 3.68 -2.27
N LEU A 42 -7.01 4.12 -2.32
CA LEU A 42 -6.24 4.52 -1.16
C LEU A 42 -5.92 6.02 -1.17
N ASN A 43 -5.85 6.59 0.04
CA ASN A 43 -5.57 7.98 0.36
C ASN A 43 -6.50 8.96 -0.38
N MET A 44 -7.81 8.70 -0.38
CA MET A 44 -8.77 9.47 -1.16
C MET A 44 -8.80 10.96 -0.75
N VAL A 45 -8.64 11.86 -1.72
CA VAL A 45 -8.63 13.30 -1.52
C VAL A 45 -9.82 13.94 -2.23
N LYS A 46 -10.55 14.78 -1.51
CA LYS A 46 -11.63 15.61 -2.07
C LYS A 46 -11.05 16.83 -2.76
N LYS A 47 -11.24 16.94 -4.07
CA LYS A 47 -10.80 18.08 -4.88
C LYS A 47 -12.01 18.85 -5.38
N HIS A 48 -12.09 20.11 -4.99
CA HIS A 48 -13.10 21.04 -5.50
C HIS A 48 -12.70 21.50 -6.91
N ILE A 49 -13.46 21.07 -7.91
CA ILE A 49 -13.21 21.44 -9.30
C ILE A 49 -14.05 22.68 -9.64
N ARG A 50 -13.38 23.74 -10.10
CA ARG A 50 -14.07 24.94 -10.59
C ARG A 50 -14.84 24.61 -11.86
N LYS A 51 -15.98 25.28 -12.05
CA LYS A 51 -16.81 25.15 -13.25
C LYS A 51 -15.95 25.33 -14.51
N ASN A 52 -16.03 24.37 -15.43
CA ASN A 52 -15.35 24.41 -16.72
C ASN A 52 -16.30 23.93 -17.83
N GLN A 53 -15.91 24.06 -19.09
CA GLN A 53 -16.74 23.66 -20.24
C GLN A 53 -17.18 22.18 -20.18
N ASP A 54 -16.32 21.28 -19.71
CA ASP A 54 -16.64 19.86 -19.51
C ASP A 54 -17.49 19.59 -18.25
N GLN A 55 -17.44 20.49 -17.26
CA GLN A 55 -18.13 20.34 -15.97
C GLN A 55 -18.82 21.67 -15.58
N PRO A 56 -19.98 21.98 -16.16
CA PRO A 56 -20.63 23.29 -16.02
C PRO A 56 -21.18 23.58 -14.61
N GLN A 57 -21.53 22.55 -13.83
CA GLN A 57 -21.97 22.74 -12.45
C GLN A 57 -20.83 22.85 -11.44
N GLY A 58 -19.62 22.39 -11.79
CA GLY A 58 -18.54 22.18 -10.82
C GLY A 58 -18.87 21.01 -9.89
N GLU A 59 -17.87 20.25 -9.46
CA GLU A 59 -18.07 19.02 -8.69
C GLU A 59 -17.00 18.87 -7.62
N ILE A 60 -17.36 18.22 -6.51
CA ILE A 60 -16.40 17.72 -5.53
C ILE A 60 -15.99 16.33 -5.99
N ALA A 61 -14.91 16.27 -6.75
CA ALA A 61 -14.37 14.99 -7.23
C ALA A 61 -13.52 14.33 -6.13
N GLU A 62 -13.71 13.03 -5.96
CA GLU A 62 -12.80 12.20 -5.17
C GLU A 62 -11.71 11.66 -6.10
N ARG A 63 -10.46 11.77 -5.66
CA ARG A 63 -9.29 11.25 -6.40
C ARG A 63 -8.38 10.50 -5.47
N GLU A 64 -7.76 9.45 -5.98
CA GLU A 64 -6.79 8.68 -5.23
C GLU A 64 -5.57 9.55 -4.90
N GLY A 65 -5.09 9.40 -3.68
CA GLY A 65 -3.94 10.12 -3.19
C GLY A 65 -2.64 9.43 -3.54
N THR A 66 -1.56 10.15 -3.30
CA THR A 66 -0.21 9.62 -3.47
C THR A 66 0.33 9.14 -2.13
N ILE A 67 1.09 8.04 -2.14
CA ILE A 67 1.76 7.45 -0.99
C ILE A 67 3.26 7.39 -1.29
N HIS A 68 4.11 7.56 -0.28
CA HIS A 68 5.55 7.45 -0.46
C HIS A 68 5.96 5.98 -0.65
N TRP A 69 6.84 5.71 -1.61
CA TRP A 69 7.31 4.35 -1.94
C TRP A 69 7.96 3.58 -0.78
N SER A 70 8.49 4.27 0.23
CA SER A 70 9.04 3.62 1.44
C SER A 70 7.97 3.07 2.39
N ASN A 71 6.72 3.54 2.29
CA ASN A 71 5.63 3.13 3.16
C ASN A 71 4.81 1.97 2.56
N VAL A 72 5.27 1.41 1.45
CA VAL A 72 4.62 0.33 0.72
C VAL A 72 5.59 -0.82 0.52
N MET A 73 5.05 -2.03 0.54
CA MET A 73 5.77 -3.27 0.27
C MET A 73 5.00 -4.08 -0.77
N GLY A 74 5.69 -4.83 -1.62
CA GLY A 74 4.99 -5.81 -2.48
C GLY A 74 4.21 -6.80 -1.62
N GLU A 75 2.95 -7.06 -1.97
CA GLU A 75 2.06 -7.91 -1.18
C GLU A 75 2.64 -9.32 -0.99
N ASP A 76 3.18 -9.92 -2.06
CA ASP A 76 3.86 -11.22 -2.02
C ASP A 76 5.01 -11.24 -0.98
N ARG A 77 5.82 -10.18 -0.93
CA ARG A 77 6.91 -10.07 0.06
C ARG A 77 6.37 -9.97 1.48
N TYR A 78 5.28 -9.22 1.68
CA TYR A 78 4.65 -9.08 2.99
C TYR A 78 4.10 -10.42 3.49
N LEU A 79 3.39 -11.16 2.63
CA LEU A 79 2.80 -12.45 2.97
C LEU A 79 3.88 -13.49 3.32
N ARG A 80 4.96 -13.58 2.53
CA ARG A 80 6.08 -14.51 2.81
C ARG A 80 6.69 -14.30 4.19
N ASN A 81 6.95 -13.04 4.55
CA ASN A 81 7.54 -12.73 5.85
C ASN A 81 6.58 -13.13 6.99
N ARG A 82 5.29 -12.85 6.83
CA ARG A 82 4.27 -13.17 7.83
C ARG A 82 4.09 -14.68 8.03
N THR A 83 4.03 -15.45 6.96
CA THR A 83 3.87 -16.92 7.05
C THR A 83 5.04 -17.59 7.77
N VAL A 84 6.25 -17.04 7.63
CA VAL A 84 7.44 -17.55 8.32
C VAL A 84 7.34 -17.24 9.83
N GLU A 85 6.90 -16.04 10.21
CA GLU A 85 6.70 -15.70 11.63
C GLU A 85 5.58 -16.54 12.27
N GLU A 86 4.45 -16.73 11.56
CA GLU A 86 3.33 -17.55 12.05
C GLU A 86 3.77 -19.02 12.25
N ALA A 87 4.60 -19.58 11.35
CA ALA A 87 5.12 -20.95 11.48
C ALA A 87 6.06 -21.11 12.69
N VAL A 88 6.98 -20.17 12.92
CA VAL A 88 7.90 -20.22 14.07
C VAL A 88 7.14 -20.16 15.40
N THR A 89 6.11 -19.30 15.50
CA THR A 89 5.31 -19.22 16.73
C THR A 89 4.52 -20.49 17.04
N THR A 90 4.09 -21.23 16.01
CA THR A 90 3.43 -22.53 16.20
C THR A 90 4.40 -23.60 16.67
N GLU A 91 5.65 -23.62 16.18
CA GLU A 91 6.67 -24.58 16.62
C GLU A 91 7.07 -24.32 18.08
N GLU A 92 7.32 -23.06 18.47
CA GLU A 92 7.63 -22.70 19.87
C GLU A 92 6.47 -23.02 20.83
N ALA A 93 5.22 -22.88 20.38
CA ALA A 93 4.05 -23.21 21.19
C ALA A 93 3.87 -24.72 21.39
N VAL A 94 4.18 -25.53 20.38
CA VAL A 94 4.15 -27.00 20.46
C VAL A 94 5.26 -27.51 21.38
N GLU A 95 6.49 -27.01 21.23
CA GLU A 95 7.64 -27.43 22.04
C GLU A 95 7.45 -27.06 23.53
N LYS A 96 6.83 -25.91 23.81
CA LYS A 96 6.47 -25.53 25.18
C LYS A 96 5.41 -26.45 25.79
N ALA A 97 4.40 -26.83 25.01
CA ALA A 97 3.35 -27.74 25.46
C ALA A 97 3.88 -29.16 25.74
N GLU A 98 4.85 -29.65 24.95
CA GLU A 98 5.50 -30.95 25.15
C GLU A 98 6.48 -30.97 26.35
N SER A 99 6.96 -29.81 26.80
CA SER A 99 7.88 -29.69 27.95
C SER A 99 7.19 -29.54 29.31
N GLU A 100 5.90 -29.18 29.32
CA GLU A 100 5.07 -29.04 30.53
C GLU A 100 4.24 -30.30 30.85
N GLU A 101 4.30 -31.35 30.01
CA GLU A 101 3.70 -32.68 30.22
C GLU A 101 4.73 -33.72 30.69
#